data_AF-A0A239LTY2-F1
#
_entry.id   AF-A0A239LTY2-F1
#
_cell.length_a   1.000
_cell.length_b   1.000
_cell.length_c   1.000
_cell.angle_alpha   90.00
_cell.angle_beta   90.00
_cell.angle_gamma   90.00
#
_symmetry.space_group_name_H-M   'P 1'
#
loop_
_entity.id
_entity.type
_entity.pdbx_description
1 polymer ?
#
loop_
_entity_poly.entity_id
_entity_poly.type
_entity_poly.pdbx_seq_one_letter_code
_entity_poly.pdbx_strand_id
1 'polypeptide(L)' 'MARQATAAAAAQDPEQAVEIAREVATVAVETGSARMRRQLRTLEQAMRPWHDAPVGRDLTEVLATVVEG' A
#
# COMPACT_ATOMS: atom_id res chain seq x y z
N MET A 1 0.24 12.00 3.80
CA MET A 1 -0.08 10.56 3.78
C MET A 1 -0.19 10.00 2.37
N ALA A 2 -1.35 9.88 1.70
CA ALA A 2 -1.39 9.22 0.38
C ALA A 2 -0.58 9.90 -0.74
N ARG A 3 -0.45 11.23 -0.72
CA ARG A 3 0.44 11.93 -1.65
C ARG A 3 1.93 11.64 -1.41
N GLN A 4 2.32 11.38 -0.16
CA GLN A 4 3.69 11.00 0.19
C GLN A 4 3.98 9.55 -0.22
N ALA A 5 3.03 8.62 -0.06
CA ALA A 5 3.17 7.25 -0.55
C ALA A 5 3.34 7.19 -2.08
N THR A 6 2.57 7.98 -2.83
CA THR A 6 2.74 8.07 -4.29
C THR A 6 4.06 8.74 -4.69
N ALA A 7 4.53 9.74 -3.91
CA ALA A 7 5.82 10.39 -4.16
C ALA A 7 7.01 9.45 -3.86
N ALA A 8 6.93 8.62 -2.82
CA ALA A 8 7.94 7.62 -2.48
C ALA A 8 8.01 6.49 -3.53
N ALA A 9 6.86 6.00 -4.00
CA ALA A 9 6.79 5.05 -5.11
C ALA A 9 7.34 5.64 -6.43
N ALA A 10 7.16 6.95 -6.65
CA ALA A 10 7.76 7.67 -7.78
C ALA A 10 9.26 7.98 -7.59
N ALA A 11 9.76 7.97 -6.34
CA ALA A 11 11.15 8.25 -5.98
C ALA A 11 12.07 7.01 -6.02
N GLN A 12 11.56 5.84 -6.46
CA GLN A 12 12.27 4.55 -6.46
C GLN A 12 12.57 3.96 -5.07
N ASP A 13 11.84 4.34 -4.03
CA ASP A 13 11.90 3.73 -2.69
C ASP A 13 10.65 2.88 -2.42
N PRO A 14 10.56 1.67 -3.01
CA PRO A 14 9.40 0.79 -2.84
C PRO A 14 9.27 0.29 -1.39
N GLU A 15 10.38 0.19 -0.65
CA GLU A 15 10.38 -0.24 0.76
C GLU A 15 9.64 0.78 1.64
N GLN A 16 9.93 2.07 1.46
CA GLN A 16 9.24 3.12 2.18
C GLN A 16 7.75 3.21 1.80
N ALA A 17 7.42 2.94 0.53
CA ALA A 17 6.03 2.91 0.09
C ALA A 17 5.23 1.79 0.78
N VAL A 18 5.86 0.63 1.02
CA VAL A 18 5.27 -0.50 1.73
C VAL A 18 5.11 -0.23 3.22
N GLU A 19 6.09 0.40 3.87
CA GLU A 19 5.97 0.79 5.28
C GLU A 19 4.75 1.72 5.50
N ILE A 20 4.59 2.72 4.63
CA ILE A 20 3.42 3.60 4.66
C ILE A 20 2.12 2.83 4.35
N ALA A 21 2.17 1.85 3.43
CA ALA A 21 1.03 1.00 3.13
C ALA A 21 0.57 0.19 4.35
N ARG A 22 1.51 -0.31 5.16
CA ARG A 22 1.23 -1.05 6.40
C ARG A 22 0.48 -0.19 7.42
N GLU A 23 0.94 1.03 7.66
CA GLU A 23 0.24 1.94 8.58
C GLU A 23 -1.17 2.27 8.09
N VAL A 24 -1.33 2.54 6.79
CA VAL A 24 -2.63 2.85 6.19
C VAL A 24 -3.55 1.63 6.22
N ALA A 25 -3.04 0.42 6.03
CA ALA A 25 -3.79 -0.82 6.10
C ALA A 25 -4.35 -1.08 7.49
N THR A 26 -3.53 -0.95 8.54
CA THR A 26 -3.97 -1.08 9.94
C THR A 26 -5.14 -0.14 10.23
N VAL A 27 -4.99 1.15 9.92
CA VAL A 27 -6.05 2.13 10.18
C VAL A 27 -7.28 1.88 9.30
N ALA A 28 -7.11 1.36 8.08
CA ALA A 28 -8.23 1.01 7.20
C ALA A 28 -9.06 -0.16 7.74
N VAL A 29 -8.42 -1.16 8.33
CA VAL A 29 -9.09 -2.28 9.02
C VAL A 29 -9.79 -1.77 10.27
N GLU A 30 -9.12 -0.99 11.11
CA GLU A 30 -9.69 -0.48 12.36
C GLU A 30 -10.90 0.45 12.14
N THR A 31 -10.87 1.27 11.08
CA THR A 31 -11.91 2.28 10.83
C THR A 31 -12.94 1.87 9.77
N GLY A 32 -12.68 0.79 9.01
CA GLY A 32 -13.49 0.40 7.86
C GLY A 32 -13.49 1.44 6.71
N SER A 33 -12.54 2.36 6.67
CA SER A 33 -12.55 3.50 5.75
C SER A 33 -12.39 3.10 4.27
N ALA A 34 -13.49 3.13 3.51
CA ALA A 34 -13.50 2.86 2.06
C ALA A 34 -12.55 3.79 1.26
N ARG A 35 -12.33 5.02 1.73
CA ARG A 35 -11.37 5.95 1.14
C ARG A 35 -9.93 5.42 1.23
N MET A 36 -9.54 4.87 2.37
CA MET A 36 -8.18 4.36 2.61
C MET A 36 -7.95 3.07 1.81
N ARG A 37 -8.96 2.19 1.74
CA ARG A 37 -8.95 1.03 0.83
C ARG A 37 -8.72 1.43 -0.63
N ARG A 38 -9.34 2.51 -1.11
CA ARG A 38 -9.09 3.04 -2.47
C ARG A 38 -7.67 3.56 -2.66
N GLN A 39 -7.10 4.24 -1.66
CA GLN A 39 -5.73 4.77 -1.75
C GLN A 39 -4.69 3.64 -1.82
N LEU A 40 -4.91 2.58 -1.04
CA LEU A 40 -4.11 1.36 -1.07
C LEU A 40 -4.16 0.65 -2.43
N ARG A 41 -5.34 0.55 -3.05
CA ARG A 41 -5.51 0.03 -4.43
C ARG A 41 -4.81 0.87 -5.48
N THR A 42 -4.73 2.19 -5.30
CA THR A 42 -3.94 3.05 -6.19
C THR A 42 -2.44 2.80 -6.02
N LEU A 43 -1.99 2.56 -4.79
CA LEU A 43 -0.60 2.21 -4.51
C LEU A 43 -0.20 0.86 -5.13
N GLU A 44 -1.06 -0.16 -5.02
CA GLU A 44 -0.88 -1.46 -5.67
C GLU A 44 -0.60 -1.32 -7.18
N GLN A 45 -1.40 -0.48 -7.87
CA GLN A 45 -1.25 -0.23 -9.29
C GLN A 45 0.05 0.52 -9.62
N ALA A 46 0.44 1.47 -8.77
CA ALA A 46 1.70 2.19 -8.93
C ALA A 46 2.92 1.28 -8.68
N MET A 47 2.80 0.30 -7.79
CA MET A 47 3.85 -0.66 -7.46
C MET A 47 3.88 -1.90 -8.36
N ARG A 48 3.03 -1.96 -9.39
CA ARG A 48 3.00 -3.04 -10.38
C ARG A 48 4.38 -3.42 -10.97
N PRO A 49 5.32 -2.48 -11.24
CA PRO A 49 6.65 -2.82 -11.71
C PRO A 49 7.48 -3.67 -10.73
N TRP A 50 7.18 -3.59 -9.43
CA TRP A 50 7.86 -4.34 -8.37
C TRP A 50 7.04 -5.54 -7.87
N HIS A 51 5.96 -5.90 -8.56
CA HIS A 51 5.08 -7.00 -8.14
C HIS A 51 5.82 -8.34 -7.98
N ASP A 52 6.81 -8.60 -8.84
CA ASP A 52 7.64 -9.82 -8.80
C ASP A 52 8.79 -9.71 -7.77
N ALA A 53 9.10 -8.50 -7.31
CA ALA A 53 10.11 -8.28 -6.28
C ALA A 53 9.54 -8.62 -4.89
N PRO A 54 10.41 -8.98 -3.91
CA PRO A 54 9.97 -9.27 -2.54
C PRO A 54 9.14 -8.14 -1.92
N VAL A 55 9.46 -6.89 -2.26
CA VAL A 55 8.71 -5.70 -1.82
C VAL A 55 7.28 -5.63 -2.37
N GLY A 56 7.02 -6.12 -3.59
CA GLY A 56 5.66 -6.20 -4.14
C GLY A 56 4.84 -7.34 -3.53
N ARG A 57 5.51 -8.42 -3.12
CA ARG A 57 4.88 -9.51 -2.38
C ARG A 57 4.44 -9.06 -1.00
N ASP A 58 5.31 -8.32 -0.30
CA ASP A 58 5.02 -7.72 1.00
C ASP A 58 3.79 -6.80 0.93
N LEU A 59 3.75 -5.92 -0.09
CA LEU A 59 2.58 -5.08 -0.34
C LEU A 59 1.30 -5.91 -0.53
N THR A 60 1.38 -7.00 -1.29
CA THR A 60 0.23 -7.87 -1.56
C THR A 60 -0.32 -8.50 -0.27
N GLU A 61 0.57 -8.95 0.62
CA GLU A 61 0.18 -9.47 1.94
C GLU A 61 -0.50 -8.39 2.79
N VAL A 62 0.03 -7.17 2.78
CA VAL A 62 -0.56 -6.03 3.49
C VAL A 62 -1.96 -5.72 2.96
N LEU A 63 -2.14 -5.70 1.64
CA LEU A 63 -3.44 -5.44 1.02
C LEU A 63 -4.45 -6.55 1.29
N ALA A 64 -4.01 -7.81 1.41
CA ALA A 64 -4.88 -8.93 1.75
C ALA A 64 -5.58 -8.71 3.11
N THR A 65 -4.84 -8.21 4.12
CA THR A 65 -5.43 -7.93 5.45
C THR A 65 -6.59 -6.93 5.43
N VAL A 66 -6.59 -6.02 4.46
CA VAL A 66 -7.62 -4.97 4.30
C VAL A 66 -8.84 -5.48 3.52
N VAL A 67 -8.66 -6.52 2.71
CA VAL A 67 -9.73 -7.19 1.96
C VAL A 67 -10.44 -8.22 2.85
N GLU A 68 -9.71 -8.88 3.75
CA GLU A 68 -10.28 -9.86 4.69
C GLU A 68 -10.91 -9.22 5.95
N GLY A 69 -10.57 -7.97 6.26
CA GLY A 69 -11.09 -7.19 7.41
C GLY A 69 -12.24 -6.24 7.11
#